data_AF-A0A0U3EYB3-F1
#
_entry.id   AF-A0A0U3EYB3-F1
#
_cell.length_a   1.000
_cell.length_b   1.000
_cell.length_c   1.000
_cell.angle_alpha   90.00
_cell.angle_beta   90.00
_cell.angle_gamma   90.00
#
_symmetry.space_group_name_H-M   'P 1'
#
loop_
_entity.id
_entity.type
_entity.pdbx_description
1 polymer ?
#
loop_
_entity_poly.entity_id
_entity_poly.type
_entity_poly.pdbx_seq_one_letter_code
_entity_poly.pdbx_strand_id
1 'polypeptide(L)'
;MSPNPKAAVTDIEARLQQALSPLSLSVQDDSHHHAGHAGAREGGHYSVTVVSTRFTGLNRVARHRLVYHSLGELMQKGIHALVIDARTPDEPNKP
;
A
#
# COMPACT_ATOMS: atom_id res chain seq x y z
N MET A 1 -6.71 1.09 26.13
CA MET A 1 -6.50 0.76 24.70
C MET A 1 -5.40 1.65 24.16
N SER A 2 -4.20 1.09 24.06
CA SER A 2 -3.06 1.75 23.40
C SER A 2 -3.35 1.92 21.91
N PRO A 3 -2.94 3.03 21.27
CA PRO A 3 -3.04 3.16 19.82
C PRO A 3 -2.21 2.04 19.17
N ASN A 4 -2.80 1.35 18.19
CA ASN A 4 -2.04 0.37 17.41
C ASN A 4 -0.93 1.14 16.65
N PRO A 5 0.36 0.76 16.74
CA PRO A 5 1.41 1.51 16.08
C PRO A 5 1.24 1.41 14.56
N LYS A 6 1.03 2.56 13.95
CA LYS A 6 0.98 2.74 12.51
C LYS A 6 2.24 2.18 11.83
N ALA A 7 2.09 1.54 10.67
CA ALA A 7 3.23 1.01 9.91
C ALA A 7 4.16 2.14 9.40
N ALA A 8 5.46 1.93 9.42
CA ALA A 8 6.37 2.88 8.78
C ALA A 8 6.24 2.76 7.25
N VAL A 9 6.26 3.90 6.54
CA VAL A 9 6.23 3.93 5.07
C VAL A 9 7.38 3.10 4.48
N THR A 10 8.56 3.20 5.08
CA THR A 10 9.75 2.44 4.69
C THR A 10 9.56 0.92 4.76
N ASP A 11 8.77 0.42 5.72
CA ASP A 11 8.50 -1.01 5.85
C ASP A 11 7.56 -1.49 4.74
N ILE A 12 6.55 -0.69 4.42
CA ILE A 12 5.62 -0.94 3.30
C ILE A 12 6.41 -0.97 1.99
N GLU A 13 7.27 0.04 1.77
CA GLU A 13 8.12 0.13 0.59
C GLU A 13 9.04 -1.09 0.46
N ALA A 14 9.75 -1.45 1.53
CA ALA A 14 10.66 -2.59 1.54
C ALA A 14 9.93 -3.90 1.20
N ARG A 15 8.75 -4.14 1.80
CA ARG A 15 7.94 -5.36 1.52
C ARG A 15 7.51 -5.41 0.07
N LEU A 16 6.99 -4.31 -0.47
CA LEU A 16 6.54 -4.25 -1.86
C LEU A 16 7.71 -4.35 -2.84
N GLN A 17 8.87 -3.74 -2.55
CA GLN A 17 10.07 -3.89 -3.37
C GLN A 17 10.53 -5.35 -3.44
N GLN A 18 10.65 -6.01 -2.29
CA GLN A 18 11.09 -7.41 -2.22
C GLN A 18 10.10 -8.36 -2.90
N ALA A 19 8.80 -8.17 -2.69
CA ALA A 19 7.78 -9.07 -3.19
C ALA A 19 7.40 -8.83 -4.66
N LEU A 20 7.52 -7.61 -5.17
CA LEU A 20 6.99 -7.23 -6.49
C LEU A 20 8.06 -6.83 -7.50
N SER A 21 9.29 -6.57 -7.03
CA SER A 21 10.40 -6.03 -7.83
C SER A 21 9.92 -4.94 -8.80
N PRO A 22 9.25 -3.89 -8.29
CA PRO A 22 8.61 -2.91 -9.14
C PRO A 22 9.64 -2.05 -9.87
N LEU A 23 9.26 -1.60 -11.07
CA LEU A 23 10.03 -0.60 -11.82
C LEU A 23 9.88 0.80 -11.20
N SER A 24 8.72 1.08 -10.61
CA SER A 24 8.45 2.32 -9.88
C SER A 24 7.54 2.02 -8.69
N LEU A 25 7.85 2.61 -7.54
CA LEU A 25 7.11 2.46 -6.31
C LEU A 25 7.05 3.82 -5.60
N SER A 26 5.85 4.21 -5.20
CA SER A 26 5.61 5.36 -4.34
C SER A 26 4.60 4.98 -3.26
N VAL A 27 4.93 5.29 -2.01
CA VAL A 27 4.06 5.05 -0.86
C VAL A 27 3.92 6.37 -0.12
N GLN A 28 2.69 6.86 -0.02
CA GLN A 28 2.34 8.08 0.66
C GLN A 28 1.52 7.77 1.91
N ASP A 29 1.82 8.48 3.00
CA ASP A 29 1.02 8.43 4.21
C ASP A 29 -0.03 9.55 4.22
N ASP A 30 -1.30 9.16 4.19
CA ASP A 30 -2.45 10.06 4.20
C ASP A 30 -3.12 10.14 5.57
N SER A 31 -2.52 9.53 6.61
CA SER A 31 -3.07 9.48 7.96
C SER A 31 -3.31 10.87 8.60
N HIS A 32 -2.59 11.90 8.14
CA HIS A 32 -2.71 13.27 8.63
C HIS A 32 -4.07 13.92 8.31
N HIS A 33 -4.79 13.47 7.28
CA HIS A 33 -6.12 14.00 6.96
C HIS A 33 -7.20 13.63 8.01
N HIS A 34 -6.89 12.72 8.93
CA HIS A 34 -7.82 12.21 9.93
C HIS A 34 -7.36 12.43 11.39
N ALA A 35 -6.30 13.22 11.60
CA ALA A 35 -5.80 13.57 12.93
C ALA A 35 -6.82 14.43 13.68
N GLY A 36 -7.67 13.79 14.50
CA GLY A 36 -8.69 14.47 15.32
C GLY A 36 -9.99 13.71 15.54
N HIS A 37 -10.25 12.62 14.81
CA HIS A 37 -11.45 11.78 14.99
C HIS A 37 -11.16 10.46 15.72
N ALA A 38 -12.19 9.88 16.32
CA ALA A 38 -12.12 8.66 17.15
C ALA A 38 -11.48 7.43 16.45
N GLY A 39 -11.44 7.40 15.11
CA GLY A 39 -10.81 6.36 14.29
C GLY A 39 -9.28 6.46 14.16
N ALA A 40 -8.64 7.53 14.68
CA ALA A 40 -7.18 7.70 14.69
C ALA A 40 -6.41 6.62 15.49
N ARG A 41 -7.14 5.70 16.13
CA ARG A 41 -6.61 4.60 16.94
C ARG A 41 -6.51 3.27 16.18
N GLU A 42 -7.00 3.23 14.94
CA GLU A 42 -7.23 1.98 14.19
C GLU A 42 -6.13 1.66 13.16
N GLY A 43 -5.12 2.52 13.00
CA GLY A 43 -3.97 2.33 12.10
C GLY A 43 -3.76 3.51 11.14
N GLY A 44 -2.79 3.41 10.22
CA GLY A 44 -2.52 4.44 9.21
C GLY A 44 -3.35 4.29 7.93
N HIS A 45 -3.54 5.41 7.22
CA HIS A 45 -4.09 5.43 5.86
C HIS A 45 -2.93 5.65 4.89
N TYR A 46 -2.84 4.84 3.84
CA TYR A 46 -1.75 4.95 2.87
C TYR A 46 -2.25 4.86 1.45
N SER A 47 -1.55 5.55 0.56
CA SER A 47 -1.71 5.43 -0.88
C SER A 47 -0.45 4.80 -1.48
N VAL A 48 -0.61 3.72 -2.22
CA VAL A 48 0.48 2.99 -2.85
C VAL A 48 0.27 3.00 -4.36
N THR A 49 1.25 3.55 -5.07
CA THR A 49 1.36 3.47 -6.52
C THR A 49 2.53 2.56 -6.86
N VAL A 50 2.26 1.48 -7.59
CA VAL A 50 3.26 0.47 -7.92
C VAL A 50 3.17 0.06 -9.38
N VAL A 51 4.30 0.17 -10.08
CA VAL A 51 4.45 -0.25 -11.47
C VAL A 51 5.31 -1.51 -11.53
N SER A 52 4.77 -2.64 -11.98
CA SER A 52 5.52 -3.90 -12.07
C SER A 52 5.03 -4.78 -13.22
N THR A 53 5.96 -5.50 -13.87
CA THR A 53 5.66 -6.52 -14.88
C THR A 53 4.87 -7.69 -14.29
N ARG A 54 4.90 -7.90 -12.96
CA ARG A 54 4.12 -8.94 -12.27
C ARG A 54 2.60 -8.75 -12.38
N PHE A 55 2.15 -7.56 -12.78
CA PHE A 55 0.73 -7.27 -12.99
C PHE A 55 0.23 -7.57 -14.40
N THR A 56 1.11 -7.96 -15.32
CA THR A 56 0.76 -8.27 -16.71
C THR A 56 -0.18 -9.48 -16.76
N GLY A 57 -1.29 -9.34 -17.49
CA GLY A 57 -2.32 -10.38 -17.58
C GLY A 57 -3.21 -10.53 -16.33
N LEU A 58 -2.94 -9.78 -15.25
CA LEU A 58 -3.78 -9.78 -14.05
C LEU A 58 -4.85 -8.70 -14.14
N ASN A 59 -6.08 -9.05 -13.78
CA ASN A 59 -7.15 -8.08 -13.58
C ASN A 59 -6.93 -7.25 -12.30
N ARG A 60 -7.67 -6.16 -12.16
CA ARG A 60 -7.54 -5.23 -11.03
C ARG A 60 -7.60 -5.91 -9.65
N VAL A 61 -8.56 -6.83 -9.45
CA VAL A 61 -8.72 -7.54 -8.18
C VAL A 61 -7.52 -8.43 -7.88
N ALA A 62 -7.00 -9.15 -8.88
CA ALA A 62 -5.82 -9.99 -8.74
C ALA A 62 -4.57 -9.16 -8.40
N ARG A 63 -4.39 -8.00 -9.05
CA ARG A 63 -3.31 -7.06 -8.72
C ARG A 63 -3.40 -6.58 -7.27
N HIS A 64 -4.59 -6.15 -6.84
CA HIS A 64 -4.82 -5.73 -5.45
C HIS A 64 -4.51 -6.87 -4.47
N ARG A 65 -5.02 -8.08 -4.71
CA ARG A 65 -4.75 -9.26 -3.85
C ARG A 65 -3.25 -9.54 -3.71
N LEU A 66 -2.49 -9.38 -4.80
CA LEU A 66 -1.04 -9.58 -4.80
C LEU A 66 -0.32 -8.53 -3.94
N VAL A 67 -0.73 -7.26 -4.00
CA VAL A 67 -0.24 -6.18 -3.11
C VAL A 67 -0.61 -6.46 -1.65
N TYR A 68 -1.87 -6.79 -1.36
CA TYR A 68 -2.33 -7.15 -0.01
C TYR A 68 -1.51 -8.31 0.57
N HIS A 69 -1.32 -9.37 -0.21
CA HIS A 69 -0.55 -10.54 0.21
C HIS A 69 0.92 -10.21 0.48
N SER A 70 1.51 -9.30 -0.32
CA SER A 70 2.90 -8.86 -0.15
C SER A 70 3.13 -8.11 1.15
N LEU A 71 2.13 -7.38 1.64
CA LEU A 71 2.20 -6.61 2.88
C LEU A 71 2.01 -7.48 4.13
N GLY A 72 1.35 -8.63 4.01
CA GLY A 72 1.26 -9.65 5.05
C GLY A 72 0.80 -9.10 6.40
N GLU A 73 1.63 -9.22 7.43
CA GLU A 73 1.29 -8.79 8.80
C GLU A 73 1.13 -7.26 8.96
N LEU A 74 1.71 -6.44 8.07
CA LEU A 74 1.53 -4.98 8.13
C LEU A 74 0.07 -4.58 7.95
N MET A 75 -0.68 -5.35 7.14
CA MET A 75 -2.12 -5.17 6.96
C MET A 75 -2.94 -5.43 8.22
N GLN A 76 -2.43 -6.27 9.13
CA GLN A 76 -3.15 -6.61 10.37
C GLN A 76 -2.76 -5.69 11.53
N LYS A 77 -1.54 -5.16 11.52
CA LYS A 77 -0.94 -4.50 12.68
C LYS A 77 -0.77 -2.99 12.55
N GLY A 78 -0.73 -2.43 11.34
CA GLY A 78 -0.38 -1.01 11.16
C GLY A 78 -1.08 -0.26 10.03
N ILE A 79 -1.79 -0.95 9.14
CA ILE A 79 -2.52 -0.36 8.02
C ILE A 79 -4.03 -0.50 8.28
N HIS A 80 -4.73 0.63 8.39
CA HIS A 80 -6.19 0.64 8.50
C HIS A 80 -6.83 0.68 7.10
N ALA A 81 -6.32 1.55 6.24
CA ALA A 81 -6.81 1.73 4.87
C ALA A 81 -5.64 1.81 3.89
N LEU A 82 -5.79 1.14 2.75
CA LEU A 82 -4.82 1.18 1.66
C LEU A 82 -5.50 1.49 0.34
N VAL A 83 -5.13 2.62 -0.27
CA VAL A 83 -5.42 2.91 -1.67
C VAL A 83 -4.34 2.27 -2.51
N ILE A 84 -4.73 1.46 -3.49
CA ILE A 84 -3.81 0.72 -4.35
C ILE A 84 -4.02 1.17 -5.79
N ASP A 85 -2.95 1.67 -6.40
CA ASP A 85 -2.82 1.89 -7.82
C ASP A 85 -1.70 0.98 -8.36
N ALA A 86 -2.10 -0.15 -8.94
CA ALA A 86 -1.19 -1.19 -9.41
C ALA A 86 -1.23 -1.30 -10.94
N ARG A 87 -0.12 -0.94 -11.60
CA ARG A 87 -0.02 -0.78 -13.05
C ARG A 87 1.08 -1.62 -13.66
N THR A 88 0.86 -2.06 -14.88
CA THR A 88 1.92 -2.62 -15.72
C THR A 88 2.79 -1.49 -16.29
N PRO A 89 4.03 -1.78 -16.74
CA PRO A 89 4.90 -0.77 -17.33
C PRO A 89 4.38 -0.17 -18.63
N ASP A 90 3.45 -0.87 -19.29
CA ASP A 90 2.81 -0.44 -20.55
C ASP A 90 1.64 0.54 -20.30
N GLU A 91 1.15 0.61 -19.06
CA GLU A 91 0.07 1.53 -18.71
C GLU A 91 0.63 2.95 -18.43
N PRO A 92 0.06 4.01 -19.04
CA PRO A 92 0.57 5.36 -18.87
C PRO A 92 0.45 5.84 -17.42
N ASN A 93 1.45 6.60 -16.97
CA ASN A 93 1.36 7.26 -15.67
C ASN A 93 0.34 8.40 -15.76
N LYS A 94 -0.88 8.19 -15.26
CA LYS A 94 -1.90 9.23 -15.20
C LYS A 94 -1.38 10.39 -14.33
N PRO A 95 -1.35 11.63 -14.85
CA PRO A 95 -0.89 12.82 -14.11
C PRO A 95 -1.84 13.18 -12.96
#